data_AF-A0AA90SNI0-F1
#
_entry.id   AF-A0AA90SNI0-F1
#
_cell.length_a   1.000
_cell.length_b   1.000
_cell.length_c   1.000
_cell.angle_alpha   90.00
_cell.angle_beta   90.00
_cell.angle_gamma   90.00
#
_symmetry.space_group_name_H-M   'P 1'
#
loop_
_entity.id
_entity.type
_entity.pdbx_description
1 polymer ?
#
loop_
_entity_poly.entity_id
_entity_poly.type
_entity_poly.pdbx_seq_one_letter_code
_entity_poly.pdbx_strand_id
1 'polypeptide(L)'
;MKSKLEIYALSVCFVSVFCLVISLGLGSYALVEISAPELTMSSYNYDQFQSNEAYWSKNTPYCGKGCEAVVKPGKDELAKQRIEAFKIAKKSEARSGFQSLIKCSLFILLSTLALLIHFKIAKKSRE
;
A
#
# COMPACT_ATOMS: atom_id res chain seq x y z
N MET A 1 22.48 7.80 -39.32
CA MET A 1 22.98 7.28 -38.02
C MET A 1 22.33 8.10 -36.93
N LYS A 2 21.64 7.50 -35.96
CA LYS A 2 21.01 8.29 -34.88
C LYS A 2 22.07 9.01 -34.07
N SER A 3 21.83 10.27 -33.72
CA SER A 3 22.73 11.02 -32.84
C SER A 3 22.83 10.30 -31.48
N LYS A 4 24.01 10.33 -30.84
CA LYS A 4 24.19 9.81 -29.47
C LYS A 4 23.17 10.42 -28.49
N LEU A 5 22.79 11.67 -28.73
CA LEU A 5 21.77 12.39 -27.96
C LEU A 5 20.36 11.81 -28.17
N GLU A 6 20.01 11.43 -29.40
CA GLU A 6 18.70 10.82 -29.70
C GLU A 6 18.56 9.46 -29.01
N ILE A 7 19.61 8.64 -29.05
CA ILE A 7 19.61 7.31 -28.39
C ILE A 7 19.45 7.47 -26.88
N TYR A 8 20.23 8.36 -26.26
CA TYR A 8 20.11 8.66 -24.84
C TYR A 8 18.68 9.10 -24.47
N ALA A 9 18.12 10.06 -25.21
CA ALA A 9 16.78 10.58 -24.94
C ALA A 9 15.70 9.50 -25.08
N LEU A 10 15.78 8.64 -26.10
CA LEU A 10 14.85 7.52 -26.28
C LEU A 10 14.95 6.48 -25.16
N SER A 11 16.16 6.17 -24.68
CA SER A 11 16.36 5.27 -23.55
C SER A 11 15.70 5.80 -22.28
N VAL A 12 15.87 7.10 -21.99
CA VAL A 12 15.19 7.73 -20.84
C VAL A 12 13.67 7.70 -21.02
N CYS A 13 13.16 7.99 -22.21
CA CYS A 13 11.72 7.88 -22.49
C CYS A 13 11.18 6.47 -22.23
N PHE A 14 11.91 5.43 -22.66
CA PHE A 14 11.52 4.04 -22.42
C PHE A 14 11.44 3.71 -20.92
N VAL A 15 12.47 4.10 -20.15
CA VAL A 15 12.47 3.92 -18.69
C VAL A 15 11.32 4.68 -18.03
N SER A 16 11.06 5.93 -18.43
CA SER A 16 9.95 6.72 -17.89
C SER A 16 8.59 6.07 -18.16
N VAL A 17 8.37 5.51 -19.35
CA VAL A 17 7.14 4.76 -19.66
C VAL A 17 7.00 3.53 -18.78
N PHE A 18 8.08 2.78 -18.58
CA PHE A 18 8.09 1.62 -17.68
C PHE A 18 7.73 2.02 -16.24
N CYS A 19 8.35 3.07 -15.71
CA CYS A 19 8.03 3.62 -14.39
C CYS A 19 6.58 4.06 -14.27
N LEU A 20 6.02 4.68 -15.31
CA LEU A 20 4.61 5.08 -15.35
C LEU A 20 3.67 3.88 -15.26
N VAL A 21 3.91 2.83 -16.06
CA VAL A 21 3.07 1.63 -16.07
C VAL A 21 3.07 0.96 -14.69
N ILE A 22 4.24 0.77 -14.08
CA ILE A 22 4.34 0.17 -12.74
C ILE A 22 3.64 1.04 -11.69
N SER A 23 3.90 2.36 -11.70
CA SER A 23 3.32 3.28 -10.72
C SER A 23 1.80 3.36 -10.84
N LEU A 24 1.25 3.25 -12.05
CA LEU A 24 -0.19 3.19 -12.27
C LEU A 24 -0.79 1.88 -11.73
N GLY A 25 -0.13 0.74 -11.92
CA GLY A 25 -0.58 -0.54 -11.38
C GLY A 25 -0.57 -0.56 -9.84
N LEU A 26 0.50 -0.06 -9.22
CA LEU A 26 0.56 0.07 -7.76
C LEU A 26 -0.44 1.11 -7.23
N GLY A 27 -0.59 2.24 -7.93
CA GLY A 27 -1.53 3.29 -7.57
C GLY A 27 -2.98 2.85 -7.64
N SER A 28 -3.35 2.04 -8.64
CA SER A 28 -4.72 1.49 -8.73
C SER A 28 -5.00 0.49 -7.62
N TYR A 29 -4.04 -0.37 -7.26
CA TYR A 29 -4.18 -1.26 -6.11
C TYR A 29 -4.34 -0.47 -4.80
N ALA A 30 -3.56 0.61 -4.62
CA ALA A 30 -3.68 1.49 -3.47
C ALA A 30 -5.08 2.14 -3.35
N LEU A 31 -5.76 2.42 -4.46
CA LEU A 31 -7.16 2.90 -4.43
C LEU A 31 -8.13 1.83 -3.92
N VAL A 32 -7.89 0.55 -4.24
CA VAL A 32 -8.67 -0.57 -3.71
C VAL A 32 -8.44 -0.70 -2.20
N GLU A 33 -7.18 -0.60 -1.73
CA GLU A 33 -6.81 -0.64 -0.30
C GLU A 33 -7.49 0.47 0.52
N ILE A 34 -7.65 1.67 -0.06
CA ILE A 34 -8.35 2.79 0.58
C ILE A 34 -9.88 2.54 0.63
N SER A 35 -10.43 2.03 -0.47
CA SER A 35 -11.89 1.96 -0.67
C SER A 35 -12.52 0.69 -0.08
N ALA A 36 -11.76 -0.40 -0.05
CA ALA A 36 -12.17 -1.71 0.42
C ALA A 36 -11.07 -2.35 1.30
N PRO A 37 -10.71 -1.72 2.44
CA PRO A 37 -9.61 -2.21 3.30
C PRO A 37 -9.88 -3.61 3.87
N GLU A 38 -11.14 -4.03 3.98
CA GLU A 38 -11.47 -5.39 4.43
C GLU A 38 -11.04 -6.47 3.43
N LEU A 39 -11.02 -6.13 2.14
CA LEU A 39 -10.63 -7.04 1.06
C LEU A 39 -9.11 -7.14 0.92
N THR A 40 -8.39 -6.05 1.14
CA THR A 40 -6.92 -6.00 0.97
C THR A 40 -6.16 -6.40 2.23
N MET A 41 -6.80 -6.30 3.39
CA MET A 41 -6.22 -6.74 4.66
C MET A 41 -5.81 -8.21 4.58
N SER A 42 -4.62 -8.51 5.09
CA SER A 42 -4.12 -9.89 5.10
C SER A 42 -5.08 -10.83 5.83
N SER A 43 -5.20 -12.07 5.35
CA SER A 43 -6.07 -13.07 5.98
C SER A 43 -5.75 -13.25 7.45
N TYR A 44 -4.47 -13.24 7.82
CA TYR A 44 -4.03 -13.27 9.22
C TYR A 44 -4.66 -12.15 10.06
N ASN A 45 -4.65 -10.92 9.54
CA ASN A 45 -5.23 -9.79 10.24
C ASN A 45 -6.76 -9.81 10.22
N TYR A 46 -7.38 -10.28 9.13
CA TYR A 46 -8.83 -10.35 9.00
C TYR A 46 -9.44 -11.44 9.90
N ASP A 47 -8.83 -12.62 9.95
CA ASP A 47 -9.34 -13.80 10.64
C ASP A 47 -9.40 -13.60 12.16
N GLN A 48 -8.47 -12.83 12.73
CA GLN A 48 -8.46 -12.56 14.17
C GLN A 48 -9.69 -11.78 14.63
N PHE A 49 -10.39 -11.07 13.73
CA PHE A 49 -11.56 -10.27 14.09
C PHE A 49 -12.89 -11.00 13.86
N GLN A 50 -12.89 -12.24 13.36
CA GLN A 50 -14.12 -12.96 13.01
C GLN A 50 -14.91 -13.46 14.22
N SER A 51 -14.23 -13.77 15.34
CA SER A 51 -14.86 -14.23 16.58
C SER A 51 -14.13 -13.71 17.81
N ASN A 52 -14.80 -13.73 18.96
CA ASN A 52 -14.19 -13.34 20.23
C ASN A 52 -13.07 -14.32 20.64
N GLU A 53 -13.21 -15.59 20.27
CA GLU A 53 -12.22 -16.65 20.49
C GLU A 53 -10.97 -16.40 19.65
N ALA A 54 -11.13 -16.12 18.35
CA ALA A 54 -10.03 -15.78 17.46
C ALA A 54 -9.31 -14.52 17.95
N TYR A 55 -10.07 -13.47 18.27
CA TYR A 55 -9.52 -12.20 18.77
C TYR A 55 -8.73 -12.40 20.06
N TRP A 56 -9.31 -13.10 21.03
CA TRP A 56 -8.63 -13.40 22.29
C TRP A 56 -7.37 -14.23 22.07
N SER A 57 -7.43 -15.31 21.30
CA SER A 57 -6.28 -16.20 21.07
C SER A 57 -5.06 -15.48 20.44
N LYS A 58 -5.30 -14.41 19.69
CA LYS A 58 -4.25 -13.61 19.03
C LYS A 58 -3.79 -12.40 19.83
N ASN A 59 -4.64 -11.88 20.70
CA ASN A 59 -4.39 -10.65 21.46
C ASN A 59 -4.21 -10.90 22.97
N THR A 60 -4.24 -12.17 23.41
CA THR A 60 -3.88 -12.56 24.77
C THR A 60 -2.45 -12.12 25.08
N PRO A 61 -2.23 -11.32 26.14
CA PRO A 61 -0.90 -11.01 26.61
C PRO A 61 -0.13 -12.30 26.91
N TYR A 62 1.10 -12.39 26.43
CA TYR A 62 1.98 -13.50 26.78
C TYR A 62 2.28 -13.46 28.28
N CYS A 63 2.03 -14.58 28.95
CA CYS A 63 2.18 -14.71 30.39
C CYS A 63 3.29 -15.73 30.67
N GLY A 64 4.42 -15.26 31.22
CA GLY A 64 5.57 -16.09 31.57
C GLY A 64 5.35 -16.93 32.83
N LYS A 65 6.33 -17.76 33.22
CA LYS A 65 6.26 -18.52 34.48
C LYS A 65 6.17 -17.56 35.68
N GLY A 66 5.14 -17.72 36.51
CA GLY A 66 4.93 -16.94 37.74
C GLY A 66 3.99 -15.74 37.61
N CYS A 67 3.36 -15.52 36.45
CA CYS A 67 2.33 -14.50 36.31
C CYS A 67 0.97 -15.01 36.82
N GLU A 68 0.12 -14.08 37.28
CA GLU A 68 -1.29 -14.37 37.47
C GLU A 68 -1.96 -14.61 36.11
N ALA A 69 -2.87 -15.59 36.04
CA ALA A 69 -3.56 -15.92 34.81
C ALA A 69 -4.34 -14.69 34.30
N VAL A 70 -4.10 -14.29 33.05
CA VAL A 70 -4.84 -13.18 32.44
C VAL A 70 -6.31 -13.56 32.35
N VAL A 71 -7.16 -12.85 33.10
CA VAL A 71 -8.60 -13.08 33.10
C VAL A 71 -9.18 -12.62 31.77
N LYS A 72 -9.83 -13.54 31.05
CA LYS A 72 -10.54 -13.21 29.82
C LYS A 72 -11.69 -12.23 30.15
N PRO A 73 -11.79 -11.08 29.46
CA PRO A 73 -12.89 -10.15 29.66
C PRO A 73 -14.25 -10.81 29.44
N GLY A 74 -15.30 -10.21 30.00
CA GLY A 74 -16.68 -10.63 29.75
C GLY A 74 -17.00 -10.63 28.25
N LYS A 75 -17.93 -11.49 27.81
CA LYS A 75 -18.27 -11.66 26.39
C LYS A 75 -18.58 -10.34 25.68
N ASP A 76 -19.36 -9.47 26.31
CA ASP A 76 -19.78 -8.19 25.75
C ASP A 76 -18.63 -7.17 25.68
N GLU A 77 -17.76 -7.17 26.69
CA GLU A 77 -16.59 -6.32 26.72
C GLU A 77 -15.58 -6.74 25.64
N LEU A 78 -15.33 -8.04 25.52
CA LEU A 78 -14.44 -8.59 24.51
C LEU A 78 -14.98 -8.34 23.09
N ALA A 79 -16.29 -8.42 22.89
CA ALA A 79 -16.93 -8.07 21.62
C ALA A 79 -16.73 -6.58 21.27
N LYS A 80 -16.88 -5.67 22.25
CA LYS A 80 -16.62 -4.23 22.07
C LYS A 80 -15.17 -3.97 21.69
N GLN A 81 -14.22 -4.58 22.40
CA GLN A 81 -12.79 -4.46 22.12
C GLN A 81 -12.46 -4.96 20.70
N ARG A 82 -12.98 -6.13 20.30
CA ARG A 82 -12.80 -6.70 18.96
C ARG A 82 -13.32 -5.79 17.85
N ILE A 83 -14.53 -5.23 18.01
CA ILE A 83 -15.14 -4.34 17.01
C ILE A 83 -14.32 -3.06 16.84
N GLU A 84 -13.88 -2.46 17.96
CA GLU A 84 -13.06 -1.24 17.89
C GLU A 84 -11.67 -1.52 17.31
N ALA A 85 -11.04 -2.62 17.71
CA ALA A 85 -9.76 -3.05 17.13
C ALA A 85 -9.86 -3.30 15.62
N PHE A 86 -10.95 -3.93 15.15
CA PHE A 86 -11.17 -4.12 13.72
C PHE A 86 -11.35 -2.79 12.97
N LYS A 87 -12.09 -1.84 13.56
CA LYS A 87 -12.24 -0.50 13.01
C LYS A 87 -10.90 0.23 12.90
N ILE A 88 -10.02 0.08 13.90
CA ILE A 88 -8.66 0.63 13.86
C ILE A 88 -7.83 -0.05 12.77
N ALA A 89 -7.90 -1.38 12.66
CA ALA A 89 -7.19 -2.14 11.62
C ALA A 89 -7.58 -1.68 10.21
N LYS A 90 -8.88 -1.50 9.94
CA LYS A 90 -9.37 -0.97 8.64
C LYS A 90 -8.87 0.44 8.35
N LYS A 91 -8.82 1.31 9.36
CA LYS A 91 -8.24 2.65 9.21
C LYS A 91 -6.74 2.60 8.93
N SER A 92 -6.02 1.67 9.56
CA SER A 92 -4.60 1.48 9.33
C SER A 92 -4.33 1.01 7.90
N GLU A 93 -5.10 0.03 7.42
CA GLU A 93 -5.05 -0.47 6.04
C GLU A 93 -5.31 0.66 5.04
N ALA A 94 -6.41 1.40 5.18
CA ALA A 94 -6.71 2.51 4.28
C ALA A 94 -5.63 3.62 4.30
N ARG A 95 -5.02 3.87 5.47
CA ARG A 95 -3.89 4.81 5.59
C ARG A 95 -2.64 4.30 4.86
N SER A 96 -2.36 3.00 4.90
CA SER A 96 -1.28 2.39 4.14
C SER A 96 -1.50 2.58 2.64
N GLY A 97 -2.71 2.29 2.15
CA GLY A 97 -3.10 2.56 0.77
C GLY A 97 -2.92 4.03 0.38
N PHE A 98 -3.33 4.97 1.23
CA PHE A 98 -3.15 6.40 0.96
C PHE A 98 -1.68 6.82 0.85
N GLN A 99 -0.80 6.29 1.70
CA GLN A 99 0.64 6.54 1.60
C GLN A 99 1.23 5.97 0.31
N SER A 100 0.81 4.77 -0.07
CA SER A 100 1.22 4.13 -1.33
C SER A 100 0.77 4.96 -2.54
N LEU A 101 -0.45 5.50 -2.50
CA LEU A 101 -0.99 6.37 -3.55
C LEU A 101 -0.18 7.67 -3.69
N ILE A 102 0.21 8.31 -2.57
CA ILE A 102 1.08 9.50 -2.60
C ILE A 102 2.42 9.17 -3.25
N LYS A 103 3.05 8.06 -2.84
CA LYS A 103 4.34 7.62 -3.43
C LYS A 103 4.21 7.41 -4.94
N CYS A 104 3.18 6.68 -5.38
CA CYS A 104 2.94 6.43 -6.80
C CYS A 104 2.67 7.74 -7.57
N SER A 105 1.95 8.68 -6.98
CA SER A 105 1.68 9.99 -7.59
C SER A 105 2.95 10.80 -7.83
N LEU A 106 3.90 10.77 -6.89
CA LEU A 106 5.22 11.40 -7.06
C LEU A 106 6.02 10.74 -8.20
N PHE A 107 6.03 9.40 -8.27
CA PHE A 107 6.69 8.70 -9.38
C PHE A 107 6.07 9.03 -10.73
N ILE A 108 4.74 9.10 -10.81
CA ILE A 108 4.01 9.49 -12.03
C ILE A 108 4.39 10.91 -12.44
N LEU A 109 4.39 11.86 -11.51
CA LEU A 109 4.75 13.25 -11.77
C LEU A 109 6.17 13.36 -12.33
N LEU A 110 7.16 12.78 -11.64
CA LEU A 110 8.56 12.84 -12.05
C LEU A 110 8.82 12.13 -13.38
N SER A 111 8.21 10.95 -13.58
CA SER A 111 8.35 10.19 -14.84
C SER A 111 7.71 10.93 -16.01
N THR A 112 6.57 11.58 -15.78
CA THR A 112 5.91 12.42 -16.80
C THR A 112 6.78 13.62 -17.17
N LEU A 113 7.35 14.32 -16.20
CA LEU A 113 8.26 15.44 -16.46
C LEU A 113 9.50 14.97 -17.25
N ALA A 114 10.14 13.89 -16.81
CA ALA A 114 11.29 13.31 -17.49
C ALA A 114 10.97 12.90 -18.93
N LEU A 115 9.82 12.24 -19.14
CA LEU A 115 9.33 11.84 -20.45
C LEU A 115 9.12 13.06 -21.35
N LEU A 116 8.42 14.10 -20.89
CA LEU A 116 8.14 15.29 -21.69
C LEU A 116 9.42 16.04 -22.09
N ILE A 117 10.38 16.18 -21.18
CA ILE A 117 11.67 16.83 -21.45
C ILE A 117 12.46 16.03 -22.49
N HIS A 118 12.65 14.73 -22.26
CA HIS A 118 13.46 13.89 -23.15
C HIS A 118 12.77 13.64 -24.49
N PHE A 119 11.44 13.57 -24.54
CA PHE A 119 10.69 13.48 -25.78
C PHE A 119 10.89 14.74 -26.64
N LYS A 120 10.87 15.94 -26.04
CA LYS A 120 11.19 17.19 -26.74
C LYS A 120 12.63 17.19 -27.29
N ILE A 121 13.60 16.73 -26.51
CA ILE A 121 15.01 16.60 -26.95
C ILE A 121 15.12 15.63 -28.13
N ALA A 122 14.51 14.44 -28.01
CA ALA A 122 14.52 13.42 -29.06
C ALA A 122 13.88 13.94 -30.35
N LYS A 123 12.77 14.67 -30.24
CA LYS A 123 12.10 15.29 -31.40
C LYS A 123 13.01 16.30 -32.09
N LYS A 124 13.59 17.24 -31.33
CA LYS A 124 14.52 18.25 -31.86
C LYS A 124 15.79 17.65 -32.46
N SER A 125 16.24 16.50 -31.95
CA SER A 125 17.46 15.82 -32.46
C SER A 125 17.24 15.07 -33.78
N ARG A 126 15.97 14.92 -34.20
CA ARG A 126 15.58 14.28 -35.46
C ARG A 126 15.30 15.30 -36.57
N GLU A 127 15.01 16.54 -36.19
CA GLU A 127 14.95 17.71 -37.08
C GLU A 127 16.37 18.13 -37.46
#